data_AF-A0A166GG17-F1
#
_entry.id   AF-A0A166GG17-F1
#
_cell.length_a   1.000
_cell.length_b   1.000
_cell.length_c   1.000
_cell.angle_alpha   90.00
_cell.angle_beta   90.00
_cell.angle_gamma   90.00
#
_symmetry.space_group_name_H-M   'P 1'
#
loop_
_entity.id
_entity.type
_entity.pdbx_description
1 polymer ?
#
loop_
_entity_poly.entity_id
_entity_poly.type
_entity_poly.pdbx_seq_one_letter_code
_entity_poly.pdbx_strand_id
1 'polypeptide(L)'
;MSWKIRKCIPARCFGKSTIRSSFYLLRHLLVAISLIWWFQSLVWTGFWILGHECLHRTFSPNTLLSDCIGLILHTFCWTPYFSHQISHNRHHSGRGHAEREELPASLEHEHTSYFEHTPIHDLWMLFLQQTVGYPSYILLNYTSQPTLPPGTSHVNRMHRFNAVVISDLAILIMAYLVYKSVRIFGVLAVIKYYGIPWIGLNHWLAMATYLQHTGPRLPWYRGKAWNLQRGALSTVDRPFLGWQGRFFLFNISHCHVAHHLFPQIPWYNLPEATEHLKEFLGPHYLYSDEPIFMSLWKIYNGCQFVDGEGDVVFYRNKKGETVEMLQTDTTHAYDGC
;
A
#
# COMPACT_ATOMS: atom_id res chain seq x y z
N MET A 1 -39.78 16.96 -45.81
CA MET A 1 -39.11 17.63 -44.66
C MET A 1 -37.60 17.33 -44.57
N SER A 2 -37.08 16.20 -45.10
CA SER A 2 -35.69 15.76 -44.84
C SER A 2 -34.57 16.49 -45.62
N TRP A 3 -34.81 16.97 -46.85
CA TRP A 3 -33.73 17.53 -47.67
C TRP A 3 -33.29 18.95 -47.27
N LYS A 4 -34.24 19.79 -46.83
CA LYS A 4 -33.95 21.12 -46.28
C LYS A 4 -33.12 21.02 -45.00
N ILE A 5 -33.39 20.02 -44.16
CA ILE A 5 -32.62 19.74 -42.94
C ILE A 5 -31.21 19.24 -43.30
N ARG A 6 -31.06 18.32 -44.27
CA ARG A 6 -29.72 17.84 -44.68
C ARG A 6 -28.83 18.98 -45.21
N LYS A 7 -29.41 19.96 -45.91
CA LYS A 7 -28.68 21.11 -46.46
C LYS A 7 -28.10 22.07 -45.41
N CYS A 8 -28.61 22.07 -44.17
CA CYS A 8 -28.04 22.90 -43.12
C CYS A 8 -26.77 22.29 -42.49
N ILE A 9 -26.45 21.02 -42.79
CA ILE A 9 -25.28 20.31 -42.24
C ILE A 9 -24.14 20.34 -43.27
N PRO A 10 -22.93 20.82 -42.89
CA PRO A 10 -21.77 20.81 -43.78
C PRO A 10 -21.46 19.43 -44.36
N ALA A 11 -21.12 19.35 -45.65
CA ALA A 11 -20.84 18.07 -46.34
C ALA A 11 -19.76 17.22 -45.63
N ARG A 12 -18.74 17.88 -45.04
CA ARG A 12 -17.68 17.24 -44.24
C ARG A 12 -18.21 16.41 -43.05
N CYS A 13 -19.36 16.76 -42.48
CA CYS A 13 -19.96 16.04 -41.36
C CYS A 13 -20.48 14.65 -41.77
N PHE A 14 -20.74 14.43 -43.07
CA PHE A 14 -21.12 13.13 -43.61
C PHE A 14 -19.92 12.29 -44.07
N GLY A 15 -18.70 12.86 -44.01
CA GLY A 15 -17.46 12.16 -44.35
C GLY A 15 -17.14 11.09 -43.32
N LYS A 16 -17.09 9.83 -43.75
CA LYS A 16 -16.66 8.70 -42.91
C LYS A 16 -15.14 8.65 -42.86
N SER A 17 -14.58 8.42 -41.68
CA SER A 17 -13.14 8.20 -41.50
C SER A 17 -12.91 6.93 -40.72
N THR A 18 -12.41 5.89 -41.40
CA THR A 18 -12.07 4.61 -40.78
C THR A 18 -11.05 4.81 -39.66
N ILE A 19 -10.04 5.67 -39.86
CA ILE A 19 -9.02 5.96 -38.83
C ILE A 19 -9.65 6.54 -37.57
N ARG A 20 -10.52 7.56 -37.70
CA ARG A 20 -11.18 8.17 -36.53
C ARG A 20 -12.09 7.17 -35.82
N SER A 21 -12.89 6.41 -36.56
CA SER A 21 -13.76 5.39 -35.99
C SER A 21 -12.97 4.28 -35.28
N SER A 22 -11.88 3.80 -35.88
CA SER A 22 -11.00 2.79 -35.29
C SER A 22 -10.29 3.31 -34.03
N PHE A 23 -9.89 4.59 -34.00
CA PHE A 23 -9.35 5.21 -32.79
C PHE A 23 -10.37 5.18 -31.64
N TYR A 24 -11.63 5.54 -31.90
CA TYR A 24 -12.67 5.46 -30.88
C TYR A 24 -12.87 4.03 -30.39
N LEU A 25 -12.93 3.04 -31.30
CA LEU A 25 -13.03 1.63 -30.92
C LEU A 25 -11.85 1.19 -30.04
N LEU A 26 -10.61 1.45 -30.47
CA LEU A 26 -9.41 1.10 -29.72
C LEU A 26 -9.40 1.78 -28.35
N ARG A 27 -9.73 3.07 -28.28
CA ARG A 27 -9.85 3.81 -27.02
C ARG A 27 -10.84 3.13 -26.08
N HIS A 28 -12.03 2.74 -26.56
CA HIS A 28 -13.03 2.07 -25.73
C HIS A 28 -12.58 0.69 -25.25
N LEU A 29 -11.88 -0.07 -26.10
CA LEU A 29 -11.30 -1.36 -25.70
C LEU A 29 -10.21 -1.20 -24.62
N LEU A 30 -9.33 -0.20 -24.78
CA LEU A 30 -8.28 0.09 -23.79
C LEU A 30 -8.89 0.56 -22.46
N VAL A 31 -9.90 1.42 -22.49
CA VAL A 31 -10.63 1.84 -21.28
C VAL A 31 -11.28 0.64 -20.59
N ALA A 32 -11.98 -0.22 -21.35
CA ALA A 32 -12.62 -1.40 -20.77
C ALA A 32 -11.61 -2.34 -20.09
N ILE A 33 -10.49 -2.63 -20.75
CA ILE A 33 -9.43 -3.49 -20.17
C ILE A 33 -8.80 -2.83 -18.93
N SER A 34 -8.54 -1.52 -18.99
CA SER A 34 -7.96 -0.78 -17.86
C SER A 34 -8.88 -0.79 -16.64
N LEU A 35 -10.20 -0.61 -16.84
CA LEU A 35 -11.19 -0.68 -15.76
C LEU A 35 -11.25 -2.07 -15.14
N ILE A 36 -11.19 -3.13 -15.97
CA ILE A 36 -11.16 -4.51 -15.47
C ILE A 36 -9.94 -4.71 -14.56
N TRP A 37 -8.74 -4.37 -15.03
CA TRP A 37 -7.52 -4.54 -14.24
C TRP A 37 -7.50 -3.67 -12.99
N TRP A 38 -7.97 -2.43 -13.09
CA TRP A 38 -8.09 -1.52 -11.95
C TRP A 38 -8.94 -2.12 -10.83
N PHE A 39 -10.21 -2.44 -11.10
CA PHE A 39 -11.10 -2.96 -10.06
C PHE A 39 -10.69 -4.35 -9.60
N GLN A 40 -10.19 -5.21 -10.50
CA GLN A 40 -9.70 -6.53 -10.12
C GLN A 40 -8.51 -6.42 -9.15
N SER A 41 -7.58 -5.49 -9.37
CA SER A 41 -6.46 -5.26 -8.47
C SER A 41 -6.91 -4.73 -7.10
N LEU A 42 -7.94 -3.88 -7.05
CA LEU A 42 -8.52 -3.40 -5.79
C LEU A 42 -9.19 -4.54 -5.01
N VAL A 43 -9.97 -5.40 -5.67
CA VAL A 43 -10.60 -6.57 -5.05
C VAL A 43 -9.55 -7.50 -4.44
N TRP A 44 -8.46 -7.75 -5.16
CA TRP A 44 -7.38 -8.60 -4.63
C TRP A 44 -6.62 -7.96 -3.50
N THR A 45 -6.43 -6.64 -3.54
CA THR A 45 -5.87 -5.91 -2.40
C THR A 45 -6.81 -6.06 -1.19
N GLY A 46 -8.12 -6.07 -1.41
CA GLY A 46 -9.11 -6.44 -0.40
C GLY A 46 -8.91 -7.86 0.16
N PHE A 47 -8.62 -8.85 -0.69
CA PHE A 47 -8.27 -10.20 -0.20
C PHE A 47 -7.03 -10.20 0.68
N TRP A 48 -6.01 -9.44 0.30
CA TRP A 48 -4.82 -9.27 1.11
C TRP A 48 -5.15 -8.65 2.47
N ILE A 49 -5.99 -7.60 2.48
CA ILE A 49 -6.41 -6.92 3.69
C ILE A 49 -7.25 -7.83 4.60
N LEU A 50 -8.17 -8.64 4.05
CA LEU A 50 -8.89 -9.62 4.86
C LEU A 50 -7.96 -10.66 5.48
N GLY A 51 -6.94 -11.11 4.74
CA GLY A 51 -5.89 -11.96 5.32
C GLY A 51 -5.07 -11.25 6.41
N HIS A 52 -4.91 -9.92 6.30
CA HIS A 52 -4.30 -9.08 7.32
C HIS A 52 -5.20 -8.96 8.59
N GLU A 53 -6.52 -8.89 8.43
CA GLU A 53 -7.43 -8.94 9.58
C GLU A 53 -7.42 -10.32 10.26
N CYS A 54 -7.25 -11.39 9.49
CA CYS A 54 -7.08 -12.73 10.01
C CYS A 54 -5.82 -12.87 10.88
N LEU A 55 -4.67 -12.29 10.48
CA LEU A 55 -3.44 -12.37 11.27
C LEU A 55 -3.52 -11.60 12.59
N HIS A 56 -4.38 -10.56 12.66
CA HIS A 56 -4.71 -9.82 13.89
C HIS A 56 -5.80 -10.52 14.71
N ARG A 57 -6.38 -11.61 14.19
CA ARG A 57 -7.45 -12.40 14.80
C ARG A 57 -8.73 -11.58 15.03
N THR A 58 -8.96 -10.57 14.20
CA THR A 58 -10.17 -9.73 14.24
C THR A 58 -11.28 -10.25 13.34
N PHE A 59 -10.96 -11.14 12.40
CA PHE A 59 -11.92 -11.76 11.49
C PHE A 59 -12.94 -12.64 12.19
N SER A 60 -12.52 -13.44 13.18
CA SER A 60 -13.40 -14.33 13.93
C SER A 60 -12.87 -14.60 15.34
N PRO A 61 -13.73 -14.78 16.36
CA PRO A 61 -13.32 -15.28 17.65
C PRO A 61 -12.68 -16.68 17.58
N ASN A 62 -12.95 -17.44 16.50
CA ASN A 62 -12.25 -18.70 16.23
C ASN A 62 -10.91 -18.41 15.53
N THR A 63 -9.81 -18.54 16.27
CA THR A 63 -8.47 -18.27 15.75
C THR A 63 -8.06 -19.25 14.65
N LEU A 64 -8.48 -20.51 14.72
CA LEU A 64 -8.18 -21.49 13.68
C LEU A 64 -8.87 -21.13 12.36
N LEU A 65 -10.14 -20.70 12.43
CA LEU A 65 -10.87 -20.24 11.25
C LEU A 65 -10.17 -19.02 10.63
N SER A 66 -9.78 -18.05 11.45
CA SER A 66 -9.03 -16.88 10.99
C SER A 66 -7.71 -17.30 10.33
N ASP A 67 -6.92 -18.18 10.96
CA ASP A 67 -5.66 -18.65 10.40
C ASP A 67 -5.86 -19.43 9.09
N CYS A 68 -6.92 -20.24 8.95
CA CYS A 68 -7.23 -20.95 7.70
C CYS A 68 -7.60 -19.97 6.57
N ILE A 69 -8.47 -19.00 6.83
CA ILE A 69 -8.88 -18.01 5.83
C ILE A 69 -7.69 -17.13 5.45
N GLY A 70 -6.94 -16.65 6.45
CA GLY A 70 -5.74 -15.85 6.25
C GLY A 70 -4.70 -16.56 5.40
N LEU A 71 -4.42 -17.85 5.69
CA LEU A 71 -3.49 -18.66 4.91
C LEU A 71 -3.91 -18.76 3.45
N ILE A 72 -5.18 -19.02 3.16
CA ILE A 72 -5.71 -19.14 1.79
C ILE A 72 -5.58 -17.81 1.04
N LEU A 73 -6.07 -16.71 1.64
CA LEU A 73 -6.09 -15.40 1.00
C LEU A 73 -4.68 -14.87 0.76
N HIS A 74 -3.80 -14.92 1.78
CA HIS A 74 -2.42 -14.47 1.64
C HIS A 74 -1.63 -15.33 0.66
N THR A 75 -1.86 -16.64 0.63
CA THR A 75 -1.23 -17.55 -0.35
C THR A 75 -1.63 -17.19 -1.78
N PHE A 76 -2.92 -16.91 -2.02
CA PHE A 76 -3.38 -16.37 -3.30
C PHE A 76 -2.66 -15.07 -3.67
N CYS A 77 -2.40 -14.20 -2.69
CA CYS A 77 -1.67 -12.95 -2.92
C CYS A 77 -0.13 -13.10 -2.93
N TRP A 78 0.43 -14.31 -2.89
CA TRP A 78 1.87 -14.59 -2.77
C TRP A 78 2.53 -14.06 -1.49
N THR A 79 1.77 -14.07 -0.40
CA THR A 79 2.22 -13.65 0.94
C THR A 79 2.28 -14.88 1.86
N PRO A 80 3.46 -15.22 2.43
CA PRO A 80 3.57 -16.31 3.39
C PRO A 80 2.93 -15.91 4.72
N TYR A 81 1.71 -16.38 4.97
CA TYR A 81 0.82 -15.89 6.03
C TYR A 81 1.44 -15.84 7.44
N PHE A 82 1.97 -16.94 7.96
CA PHE A 82 2.50 -16.98 9.33
C PHE A 82 3.80 -16.20 9.46
N SER A 83 4.62 -16.16 8.41
CA SER A 83 5.83 -15.35 8.38
C SER A 83 5.50 -13.86 8.34
N HIS A 84 4.50 -13.48 7.55
CA HIS A 84 4.00 -12.12 7.49
C HIS A 84 3.35 -11.71 8.82
N GLN A 85 2.58 -12.59 9.47
CA GLN A 85 2.05 -12.36 10.83
C GLN A 85 3.17 -12.02 11.82
N ILE A 86 4.30 -12.71 11.78
CA ILE A 86 5.44 -12.43 12.67
C ILE A 86 6.07 -11.06 12.37
N SER A 87 6.38 -10.77 11.10
CA SER A 87 6.99 -9.49 10.73
C SER A 87 6.05 -8.32 10.97
N HIS A 88 4.76 -8.51 10.72
CA HIS A 88 3.75 -7.48 10.89
C HIS A 88 3.47 -7.19 12.36
N ASN A 89 3.47 -8.20 13.24
CA ASN A 89 3.42 -7.95 14.69
C ASN A 89 4.65 -7.18 15.19
N ARG A 90 5.82 -7.38 14.58
CA ARG A 90 7.02 -6.57 14.85
C ARG A 90 6.87 -5.13 14.37
N HIS A 91 6.31 -4.92 13.18
CA HIS A 91 5.94 -3.59 12.68
C HIS A 91 5.05 -2.84 13.68
N HIS A 92 3.94 -3.44 14.13
CA HIS A 92 3.07 -2.80 15.13
C HIS A 92 3.75 -2.52 16.47
N SER A 93 4.56 -3.47 16.97
CA SER A 93 5.22 -3.32 18.27
C SER A 93 6.49 -2.45 18.22
N GLY A 94 7.04 -2.21 17.03
CA GLY A 94 8.24 -1.41 16.80
C GLY A 94 7.97 -0.07 16.11
N ARG A 95 6.70 0.26 15.84
CA ARG A 95 6.34 1.38 14.97
C ARG A 95 7.02 2.68 15.41
N GLY A 96 7.64 3.41 14.48
CA GLY A 96 8.27 4.70 14.72
C GLY A 96 9.54 4.65 15.57
N HIS A 97 10.07 3.46 15.92
CA HIS A 97 11.37 3.35 16.56
C HIS A 97 12.47 3.30 15.49
N ALA A 98 13.45 4.19 15.54
CA ALA A 98 14.47 4.32 14.49
C ALA A 98 15.39 3.09 14.28
N GLU A 99 15.33 2.09 15.16
CA GLU A 99 16.22 0.92 15.17
C GLU A 99 15.47 -0.42 15.23
N ARG A 100 14.21 -0.41 15.70
CA ARG A 100 13.41 -1.62 15.96
C ARG A 100 12.17 -1.74 15.06
N GLU A 101 11.95 -0.78 14.19
CA GLU A 101 10.87 -0.78 13.21
C GLU A 101 11.12 -1.79 12.08
N GLU A 102 10.13 -2.60 11.67
CA GLU A 102 10.32 -3.60 10.59
C GLU A 102 10.49 -2.92 9.22
N LEU A 103 9.96 -1.72 9.02
CA LEU A 103 10.15 -0.87 7.84
C LEU A 103 10.83 0.46 8.23
N PRO A 104 12.14 0.45 8.58
CA PRO A 104 12.82 1.62 9.11
C PRO A 104 12.95 2.74 8.06
N ALA A 105 13.00 3.99 8.52
CA ALA A 105 13.47 5.08 7.68
C ALA A 105 14.97 4.90 7.39
N SER A 106 15.40 5.31 6.20
CA SER A 106 16.83 5.40 5.88
C SER A 106 17.52 6.31 6.88
N LEU A 107 18.67 5.86 7.38
CA LEU A 107 19.52 6.63 8.28
C LEU A 107 20.58 7.33 7.43
N GLU A 108 20.65 8.66 7.56
CA GLU A 108 21.63 9.54 6.92
C GLU A 108 21.51 9.75 5.39
N HIS A 109 22.15 10.83 4.96
CA HIS A 109 22.24 11.23 3.56
C HIS A 109 23.43 10.51 2.91
N GLU A 110 23.17 9.45 2.15
CA GLU A 110 24.20 8.86 1.29
C GLU A 110 24.52 9.83 0.14
N HIS A 111 25.80 10.07 -0.15
CA HIS A 111 26.20 10.95 -1.25
C HIS A 111 25.86 10.29 -2.59
N THR A 112 24.68 10.62 -3.11
CA THR A 112 24.15 10.10 -4.37
C THR A 112 24.72 10.81 -5.59
N SER A 113 24.82 10.12 -6.72
CA SER A 113 25.30 10.74 -7.97
C SER A 113 24.33 11.80 -8.51
N TYR A 114 24.80 12.73 -9.35
CA TYR A 114 23.94 13.75 -9.98
C TYR A 114 22.72 13.17 -10.73
N PHE A 115 22.83 11.95 -11.27
CA PHE A 115 21.74 11.27 -11.97
C PHE A 115 20.58 10.89 -11.03
N GLU A 116 20.89 10.56 -9.78
CA GLU A 116 19.94 10.18 -8.74
C GLU A 116 19.11 11.36 -8.20
N HIS A 117 19.39 12.58 -8.68
CA HIS A 117 18.60 13.79 -8.40
C HIS A 117 17.67 14.19 -9.55
N THR A 118 17.52 13.35 -10.58
CA THR A 118 16.67 13.66 -11.73
C THR A 118 15.23 13.15 -11.52
N PRO A 119 14.19 13.89 -11.98
CA PRO A 119 12.80 13.42 -11.87
C PRO A 119 12.54 12.08 -12.57
N ILE A 120 13.30 11.75 -13.61
CA ILE A 120 13.16 10.47 -14.34
C ILE A 120 13.69 9.29 -13.52
N HIS A 121 14.80 9.49 -12.82
CA HIS A 121 15.32 8.51 -11.87
C HIS A 121 14.29 8.26 -10.75
N ASP A 122 13.73 9.33 -10.21
CA ASP A 122 12.76 9.24 -9.11
C ASP A 122 11.45 8.59 -9.53
N LEU A 123 10.97 8.87 -10.75
CA LEU A 123 9.85 8.15 -11.34
C LEU A 123 10.15 6.66 -11.51
N TRP A 124 11.35 6.31 -11.97
CA TRP A 124 11.75 4.92 -12.16
C TRP A 124 11.85 4.16 -10.84
N MET A 125 12.51 4.75 -9.83
CA MET A 125 12.65 4.13 -8.52
C MET A 125 11.30 4.05 -7.79
N LEU A 126 10.43 5.05 -7.92
CA LEU A 126 9.06 4.97 -7.43
C LEU A 126 8.29 3.86 -8.14
N PHE A 127 8.40 3.72 -9.47
CA PHE A 127 7.77 2.62 -10.20
C PHE A 127 8.24 1.25 -9.69
N LEU A 128 9.54 1.09 -9.42
CA LEU A 128 10.08 -0.13 -8.83
C LEU A 128 9.53 -0.36 -7.41
N GLN A 129 9.52 0.67 -6.55
CA GLN A 129 8.94 0.56 -5.20
C GLN A 129 7.48 0.08 -5.27
N GLN A 130 6.68 0.64 -6.18
CA GLN A 130 5.26 0.31 -6.31
C GLN A 130 5.02 -1.09 -6.90
N THR A 131 5.89 -1.60 -7.77
CA THR A 131 5.63 -2.86 -8.48
C THR A 131 6.39 -4.06 -7.91
N VAL A 132 7.64 -3.85 -7.48
CA VAL A 132 8.56 -4.90 -7.01
C VAL A 132 8.96 -4.73 -5.54
N GLY A 133 8.61 -3.61 -4.90
CA GLY A 133 8.91 -3.36 -3.49
C GLY A 133 8.36 -4.44 -2.57
N TYR A 134 7.06 -4.72 -2.61
CA TYR A 134 6.46 -5.75 -1.76
C TYR A 134 7.01 -7.17 -2.01
N PRO A 135 7.15 -7.66 -3.25
CA PRO A 135 7.78 -8.95 -3.51
C PRO A 135 9.23 -9.01 -3.01
N SER A 136 10.00 -7.92 -3.18
CA SER A 136 11.38 -7.86 -2.68
C SER A 136 11.45 -7.89 -1.14
N TYR A 137 10.50 -7.26 -0.46
CA TYR A 137 10.36 -7.33 0.99
C TYR A 137 10.10 -8.77 1.46
N ILE A 138 9.16 -9.47 0.84
CA ILE A 138 8.82 -10.85 1.21
C ILE A 138 9.97 -11.83 0.93
N LEU A 139 10.60 -11.73 -0.25
CA LEU A 139 11.60 -12.70 -0.70
C LEU A 139 12.98 -12.45 -0.11
N LEU A 140 13.37 -11.17 0.03
CA LEU A 140 14.74 -10.76 0.34
C LEU A 140 14.85 -9.98 1.64
N ASN A 141 13.73 -9.63 2.30
CA ASN A 141 13.74 -8.72 3.45
C ASN A 141 14.43 -7.38 3.13
N TYR A 142 14.36 -6.93 1.87
CA TYR A 142 15.16 -5.79 1.39
C TYR A 142 14.94 -4.49 2.17
N THR A 143 13.71 -4.28 2.66
CA THR A 143 13.34 -3.10 3.46
C THR A 143 13.28 -3.40 4.96
N SER A 144 13.72 -4.59 5.41
CA SER A 144 13.68 -5.01 6.82
C SER A 144 14.90 -4.55 7.60
N GLN A 145 14.85 -4.64 8.93
CA GLN A 145 15.94 -4.18 9.80
C GLN A 145 17.28 -4.86 9.51
N PRO A 146 18.40 -4.10 9.53
CA PRO A 146 19.75 -4.66 9.40
C PRO A 146 20.18 -5.51 10.60
N THR A 147 19.45 -5.46 11.73
CA THR A 147 19.72 -6.25 12.93
C THR A 147 19.33 -7.73 12.78
N LEU A 148 18.59 -8.08 11.73
CA LEU A 148 18.29 -9.48 11.42
C LEU A 148 19.55 -10.18 10.89
N PRO A 149 19.78 -11.47 11.23
CA PRO A 149 20.90 -12.22 10.67
C PRO A 149 20.90 -12.16 9.14
N PRO A 150 22.07 -11.97 8.49
CA PRO A 150 22.17 -11.94 7.03
C PRO A 150 21.50 -13.16 6.39
N GLY A 151 20.70 -12.91 5.34
CA GLY A 151 19.95 -13.96 4.64
C GLY A 151 18.60 -14.31 5.25
N THR A 152 18.17 -13.68 6.36
CA THR A 152 16.80 -13.83 6.88
C THR A 152 15.80 -13.26 5.87
N SER A 153 14.73 -13.99 5.56
CA SER A 153 13.57 -13.59 4.76
C SER A 153 12.28 -14.14 5.37
N HIS A 154 11.12 -13.83 4.80
CA HIS A 154 9.85 -14.43 5.25
C HIS A 154 9.77 -15.93 4.96
N VAL A 155 10.66 -16.50 4.15
CA VAL A 155 10.66 -17.94 3.81
C VAL A 155 11.66 -18.78 4.61
N ASN A 156 12.47 -18.18 5.48
CA ASN A 156 13.45 -18.92 6.30
C ASN A 156 13.57 -18.40 7.74
N ARG A 157 12.61 -17.60 8.19
CA ARG A 157 12.58 -17.05 9.55
C ARG A 157 12.42 -18.17 10.58
N MET A 158 13.39 -18.32 11.49
CA MET A 158 13.44 -19.47 12.42
C MET A 158 12.43 -19.42 13.58
N HIS A 159 11.79 -18.28 13.82
CA HIS A 159 10.80 -18.12 14.89
C HIS A 159 9.45 -18.74 14.47
N ARG A 160 8.86 -19.63 15.30
CA ARG A 160 7.67 -20.45 14.97
C ARG A 160 7.84 -21.30 13.70
N PHE A 161 8.97 -22.00 13.58
CA PHE A 161 9.37 -22.81 12.43
C PHE A 161 8.23 -23.62 11.78
N ASN A 162 7.46 -24.39 12.57
CA ASN A 162 6.37 -25.22 12.02
C ASN A 162 5.29 -24.41 11.29
N ALA A 163 4.95 -23.21 11.78
CA ALA A 163 3.96 -22.34 11.15
C ALA A 163 4.52 -21.70 9.86
N VAL A 164 5.82 -21.36 9.87
CA VAL A 164 6.53 -20.86 8.68
C VAL A 164 6.53 -21.92 7.58
N VAL A 165 6.87 -23.17 7.92
CA VAL A 165 6.83 -24.31 6.98
C VAL A 165 5.45 -24.49 6.34
N ILE A 166 4.36 -24.33 7.10
CA ILE A 166 3.00 -24.39 6.55
C ILE A 166 2.76 -23.30 5.51
N SER A 167 3.25 -22.08 5.76
CA SER A 167 3.14 -20.97 4.80
C SER A 167 3.95 -21.25 3.54
N ASP A 168 5.17 -21.75 3.67
CA ASP A 168 6.03 -22.05 2.53
C ASP A 168 5.46 -23.17 1.66
N LEU A 169 4.91 -24.23 2.28
CA LEU A 169 4.19 -25.28 1.57
C LEU A 169 2.98 -24.73 0.82
N ALA A 170 2.21 -23.81 1.42
CA ALA A 170 1.08 -23.17 0.75
C ALA A 170 1.52 -22.34 -0.46
N ILE A 171 2.64 -21.60 -0.36
CA ILE A 171 3.23 -20.87 -1.48
C ILE A 171 3.69 -21.82 -2.60
N LEU A 172 4.31 -22.97 -2.26
CA LEU A 172 4.68 -23.98 -3.26
C LEU A 172 3.46 -24.57 -3.97
N ILE A 173 2.37 -24.81 -3.25
CA ILE A 173 1.10 -25.23 -3.84
C ILE A 173 0.58 -24.16 -4.80
N MET A 174 0.60 -22.88 -4.41
CA MET A 174 0.18 -21.80 -5.29
C MET A 174 1.05 -21.69 -6.55
N ALA A 175 2.37 -21.84 -6.41
CA ALA A 175 3.28 -21.88 -7.55
C ALA A 175 2.95 -23.03 -8.51
N TYR A 176 2.62 -24.21 -7.99
CA TYR A 176 2.16 -25.33 -8.80
C TYR A 176 0.81 -25.03 -9.50
N LEU A 177 -0.14 -24.39 -8.82
CA LEU A 177 -1.42 -24.00 -9.41
C LEU A 177 -1.25 -22.98 -10.54
N VAL A 178 -0.37 -21.99 -10.36
CA VAL A 178 -0.03 -21.02 -11.42
C VAL A 178 0.66 -21.71 -12.58
N TYR A 179 1.61 -22.62 -12.33
CA TYR A 179 2.23 -23.45 -13.36
C TYR A 179 1.19 -24.23 -14.16
N LYS A 180 0.28 -24.94 -13.48
CA LYS A 180 -0.81 -25.69 -14.13
C LYS A 180 -1.73 -24.79 -14.94
N SER A 181 -2.04 -23.60 -14.43
CA SER A 181 -2.84 -22.60 -15.14
C SER A 181 -2.16 -22.13 -16.42
N VAL A 182 -0.84 -21.89 -16.39
CA VAL A 182 -0.05 -21.56 -17.59
C VAL A 182 -0.10 -22.71 -18.61
N ARG A 183 -0.02 -23.96 -18.16
CA ARG A 183 -0.09 -25.14 -19.05
C ARG A 183 -1.45 -25.33 -19.72
N ILE A 184 -2.54 -24.91 -19.07
CA ILE A 184 -3.92 -25.09 -19.57
C ILE A 184 -4.37 -23.88 -20.40
N PHE A 185 -4.17 -22.66 -19.91
CA PHE A 185 -4.72 -21.43 -20.49
C PHE A 185 -3.69 -20.63 -21.30
N GLY A 186 -2.41 -20.98 -21.22
CA GLY A 186 -1.31 -20.26 -21.85
C GLY A 186 -0.82 -19.07 -21.02
N VAL A 187 0.46 -18.73 -21.22
CA VAL A 187 1.16 -17.70 -20.43
C VAL A 187 0.50 -16.32 -20.53
N LEU A 188 0.06 -15.91 -21.72
CA LEU A 188 -0.55 -14.59 -21.93
C LEU A 188 -1.89 -14.44 -21.21
N ALA A 189 -2.68 -15.52 -21.11
CA ALA A 189 -3.93 -15.49 -20.36
C ALA A 189 -3.66 -15.34 -18.86
N VAL A 190 -2.68 -16.08 -18.33
CA VAL A 190 -2.28 -15.96 -16.92
C VAL A 190 -1.70 -14.59 -16.62
N ILE A 191 -0.85 -14.02 -17.48
CA ILE A 191 -0.36 -12.64 -17.30
C ILE A 191 -1.53 -11.66 -17.30
N LYS A 192 -2.45 -11.77 -18.27
CA LYS A 192 -3.57 -10.84 -18.42
C LYS A 192 -4.55 -10.86 -17.25
N TYR A 193 -4.91 -12.04 -16.76
CA TYR A 193 -5.98 -12.22 -15.78
C TYR A 193 -5.47 -12.47 -14.35
N TYR A 194 -4.21 -12.87 -14.21
CA TYR A 194 -3.54 -13.12 -12.92
C TYR A 194 -2.35 -12.17 -12.67
N GLY A 195 -1.40 -12.07 -13.59
CA GLY A 195 -0.17 -11.29 -13.39
C GLY A 195 -0.39 -9.79 -13.25
N ILE A 196 -1.08 -9.16 -14.19
CA ILE A 196 -1.29 -7.69 -14.23
C ILE A 196 -2.09 -7.21 -13.00
N PRO A 197 -3.23 -7.81 -12.63
CA PRO A 197 -3.93 -7.37 -11.43
C PRO A 197 -3.15 -7.65 -10.14
N TRP A 198 -2.25 -8.64 -10.13
CA TRP A 198 -1.37 -8.90 -8.98
C TRP A 198 -0.30 -7.80 -8.85
N ILE A 199 0.26 -7.31 -9.97
CA ILE A 199 1.12 -6.11 -9.94
C ILE A 199 0.33 -4.90 -9.40
N GLY A 200 -0.94 -4.74 -9.80
CA GLY A 200 -1.82 -3.72 -9.25
C GLY A 200 -2.02 -3.86 -7.74
N LEU A 201 -2.20 -5.09 -7.22
CA LEU A 201 -2.25 -5.36 -5.78
C LEU A 201 -0.98 -4.90 -5.07
N ASN A 202 0.19 -5.18 -5.64
CA ASN A 202 1.47 -4.74 -5.06
C ASN A 202 1.56 -3.22 -4.99
N HIS A 203 1.10 -2.54 -6.05
CA HIS A 203 1.04 -1.08 -6.08
C HIS A 203 0.15 -0.51 -4.97
N TRP A 204 -1.08 -1.00 -4.83
CA TRP A 204 -1.99 -0.47 -3.80
C TRP A 204 -1.47 -0.72 -2.39
N LEU A 205 -0.91 -1.90 -2.14
CA LEU A 205 -0.34 -2.25 -0.83
C LEU A 205 0.88 -1.38 -0.50
N ALA A 206 1.81 -1.24 -1.45
CA ALA A 206 3.00 -0.41 -1.28
C ALA A 206 2.64 1.06 -1.06
N MET A 207 1.72 1.59 -1.86
CA MET A 207 1.26 2.97 -1.75
C MET A 207 0.55 3.25 -0.42
N ALA A 208 -0.41 2.42 -0.01
CA ALA A 208 -1.15 2.59 1.23
C ALA A 208 -0.20 2.58 2.43
N THR A 209 0.61 1.52 2.55
CA THR A 209 1.58 1.37 3.64
C THR A 209 2.55 2.55 3.66
N TYR A 210 3.10 2.94 2.51
CA TYR A 210 4.05 4.05 2.43
C TYR A 210 3.43 5.38 2.88
N LEU A 211 2.23 5.71 2.40
CA LEU A 211 1.55 6.98 2.72
C LEU A 211 0.99 7.05 4.14
N GLN A 212 0.72 5.91 4.76
CA GLN A 212 0.25 5.80 6.14
C GLN A 212 1.41 5.89 7.15
N HIS A 213 2.62 5.50 6.74
CA HIS A 213 3.80 5.38 7.60
C HIS A 213 4.92 6.38 7.31
N THR A 214 4.82 7.13 6.21
CA THR A 214 5.80 8.12 5.80
C THR A 214 5.14 9.47 5.68
N GLY A 215 5.74 10.48 6.29
CA GLY A 215 5.25 11.84 6.18
C GLY A 215 6.11 12.81 6.99
N PRO A 216 6.13 14.09 6.61
CA PRO A 216 7.01 15.08 7.21
C PRO A 216 6.70 15.35 8.69
N ARG A 217 5.44 15.13 9.09
CA ARG A 217 4.97 15.28 10.47
C ARG A 217 5.06 14.00 11.31
N LEU A 218 5.50 12.89 10.71
CA LEU A 218 5.60 11.61 11.42
C LEU A 218 6.94 11.55 12.15
N PRO A 219 6.94 11.55 13.50
CA PRO A 219 8.17 11.49 14.27
C PRO A 219 8.73 10.07 14.30
N TRP A 220 10.04 9.98 14.28
CA TRP A 220 10.79 8.78 14.62
C TRP A 220 11.48 8.99 15.96
N TYR A 221 11.48 7.96 16.80
CA TYR A 221 11.95 8.05 18.17
C TYR A 221 13.13 7.11 18.41
N ARG A 222 14.02 7.51 19.32
CA ARG A 222 15.14 6.70 19.82
C ARG A 222 15.08 6.49 21.33
N GLY A 223 15.72 5.41 21.77
CA GLY A 223 15.94 5.12 23.19
C GLY A 223 14.68 5.28 24.05
N LYS A 224 14.77 6.15 25.06
CA LYS A 224 13.68 6.38 26.04
C LYS A 224 12.57 7.31 25.53
N ALA A 225 12.76 7.99 24.40
CA ALA A 225 11.71 8.83 23.82
C ALA A 225 10.60 8.01 23.15
N TRP A 226 10.91 6.76 22.79
CA TRP A 226 9.95 5.82 22.21
C TRP A 226 9.13 5.10 23.30
N ASN A 227 7.82 4.98 23.04
CA ASN A 227 6.94 4.01 23.69
C ASN A 227 5.88 3.57 22.67
N LEU A 228 5.13 2.51 22.99
CA LEU A 228 4.16 1.92 22.07
C LEU A 228 3.13 2.93 21.55
N GLN A 229 2.63 3.82 22.41
CA GLN A 229 1.61 4.81 22.05
C GLN A 229 2.16 5.86 21.10
N ARG A 230 3.34 6.41 21.39
CA ARG A 230 4.04 7.36 20.50
C ARG A 230 4.37 6.73 19.16
N GLY A 231 4.82 5.48 19.18
CA GLY A 231 5.08 4.69 17.98
C GLY A 231 3.83 4.53 17.12
N ALA A 232 2.75 4.00 17.69
CA ALA A 232 1.48 3.79 16.99
C ALA A 232 0.88 5.09 16.43
N LEU A 233 1.02 6.22 17.16
CA LEU A 233 0.60 7.55 16.70
C LEU A 233 1.50 8.15 15.62
N SER A 234 2.66 7.56 15.31
CA SER A 234 3.49 7.92 14.15
C SER A 234 2.95 7.27 12.88
N THR A 235 1.67 7.54 12.62
CA THR A 235 0.89 7.16 11.44
C THR A 235 -0.05 8.29 11.05
N VAL A 236 -0.54 8.29 9.81
CA VAL A 236 -1.45 9.34 9.30
C VAL A 236 -2.61 8.73 8.55
N ASP A 237 -3.81 9.21 8.85
CA ASP A 237 -5.04 8.80 8.16
C ASP A 237 -5.31 9.68 6.94
N ARG A 238 -5.82 9.06 5.88
CA ARG A 238 -6.07 9.67 4.57
C ARG A 238 -7.31 9.07 3.93
N PRO A 239 -8.02 9.80 3.05
CA PRO A 239 -9.13 9.24 2.28
C PRO A 239 -8.63 8.42 1.09
N PHE A 240 -7.96 7.30 1.36
CA PHE A 240 -7.28 6.53 0.33
C PHE A 240 -8.24 6.05 -0.74
N LEU A 241 -8.14 6.58 -1.97
CA LEU A 241 -9.07 6.35 -3.09
C LEU A 241 -10.56 6.67 -2.78
N GLY A 242 -10.83 7.43 -1.72
CA GLY A 242 -12.19 7.77 -1.28
C GLY A 242 -13.10 6.54 -1.15
N TRP A 243 -14.26 6.57 -1.80
CA TRP A 243 -15.24 5.48 -1.73
C TRP A 243 -14.69 4.12 -2.18
N GLN A 244 -13.74 4.10 -3.13
CA GLN A 244 -13.17 2.85 -3.61
C GLN A 244 -12.30 2.20 -2.54
N GLY A 245 -11.51 2.97 -1.79
CA GLY A 245 -10.75 2.43 -0.69
C GLY A 245 -11.66 1.95 0.45
N ARG A 246 -12.70 2.72 0.79
CA ARG A 246 -13.69 2.26 1.79
C ARG A 246 -14.33 0.93 1.41
N PHE A 247 -14.71 0.77 0.15
CA PHE A 247 -15.40 -0.43 -0.32
C PHE A 247 -14.46 -1.62 -0.53
N PHE A 248 -13.38 -1.45 -1.30
CA PHE A 248 -12.50 -2.56 -1.70
C PHE A 248 -11.37 -2.83 -0.71
N LEU A 249 -10.86 -1.79 -0.06
CA LEU A 249 -9.73 -1.89 0.87
C LEU A 249 -10.18 -1.84 2.33
N PHE A 250 -11.50 -1.80 2.56
CA PHE A 250 -12.09 -1.66 3.88
C PHE A 250 -11.64 -0.37 4.60
N ASN A 251 -12.24 -0.08 5.75
CA ASN A 251 -11.97 1.16 6.47
C ASN A 251 -10.53 1.28 7.01
N ILE A 252 -9.74 0.20 7.02
CA ILE A 252 -8.32 0.26 7.41
C ILE A 252 -7.50 1.21 6.52
N SER A 253 -7.86 1.33 5.25
CA SER A 253 -7.23 2.28 4.32
C SER A 253 -7.44 3.75 4.72
N HIS A 254 -8.42 4.01 5.59
CA HIS A 254 -8.83 5.34 6.06
C HIS A 254 -8.61 5.56 7.57
N CYS A 255 -8.53 4.49 8.36
CA CYS A 255 -8.59 4.48 9.83
C CYS A 255 -7.38 3.72 10.40
N HIS A 256 -6.20 3.98 9.84
CA HIS A 256 -4.96 3.29 10.12
C HIS A 256 -4.36 3.67 11.47
N VAL A 257 -4.55 4.91 11.93
CA VAL A 257 -4.11 5.36 13.27
C VAL A 257 -4.78 4.52 14.35
N ALA A 258 -6.10 4.36 14.27
CA ALA A 258 -6.86 3.53 15.20
C ALA A 258 -6.41 2.06 15.14
N HIS A 259 -6.18 1.55 13.93
CA HIS A 259 -5.67 0.22 13.70
C HIS A 259 -4.27 0.00 14.31
N HIS A 260 -3.36 0.98 14.24
CA HIS A 260 -2.03 0.88 14.85
C HIS A 260 -2.06 0.87 16.37
N LEU A 261 -2.92 1.70 16.97
CA LEU A 261 -3.10 1.74 18.42
C LEU A 261 -3.76 0.46 18.95
N PHE A 262 -4.75 -0.04 18.22
CA PHE A 262 -5.59 -1.16 18.64
C PHE A 262 -5.85 -2.12 17.47
N PRO A 263 -4.84 -2.91 17.05
CA PRO A 263 -4.97 -3.84 15.91
C PRO A 263 -6.01 -4.93 16.13
N GLN A 264 -6.44 -5.14 17.38
CA GLN A 264 -7.52 -6.05 17.77
C GLN A 264 -8.94 -5.52 17.47
N ILE A 265 -9.09 -4.26 17.06
CA ILE A 265 -10.40 -3.73 16.65
C ILE A 265 -10.69 -4.24 15.23
N PRO A 266 -11.82 -4.94 15.01
CA PRO A 266 -12.20 -5.34 13.67
C PRO A 266 -12.39 -4.14 12.74
N TRP A 267 -11.95 -4.27 11.49
CA TRP A 267 -11.96 -3.20 10.49
C TRP A 267 -13.32 -2.50 10.30
N TYR A 268 -14.43 -3.20 10.51
CA TYR A 268 -15.77 -2.64 10.38
C TYR A 268 -16.15 -1.71 11.55
N ASN A 269 -15.46 -1.80 12.69
CA ASN A 269 -15.62 -0.90 13.84
C ASN A 269 -14.56 0.22 13.89
N LEU A 270 -13.53 0.16 13.03
CA LEU A 270 -12.47 1.18 12.98
C LEU A 270 -13.00 2.61 12.75
N PRO A 271 -14.01 2.87 11.90
CA PRO A 271 -14.54 4.23 11.74
C PRO A 271 -15.04 4.83 13.04
N GLU A 272 -15.84 4.08 13.81
CA GLU A 272 -16.39 4.54 15.09
C GLU A 272 -15.26 4.77 16.10
N ALA A 273 -14.32 3.83 16.22
CA ALA A 273 -13.16 3.98 17.09
C ALA A 273 -12.31 5.22 16.71
N THR A 274 -12.21 5.52 15.42
CA THR A 274 -11.45 6.66 14.90
C THR A 274 -12.10 7.98 15.29
N GLU A 275 -13.43 8.08 15.28
CA GLU A 275 -14.11 9.32 15.70
C GLU A 275 -13.89 9.60 17.20
N HIS A 276 -13.97 8.58 18.05
CA HIS A 276 -13.60 8.74 19.47
C HIS A 276 -12.13 9.12 19.67
N LEU A 277 -11.22 8.54 18.87
CA LEU A 277 -9.80 8.87 18.93
C LEU A 277 -9.52 10.30 18.46
N LYS A 278 -10.19 10.77 17.41
CA LYS A 278 -10.10 12.16 16.95
C LYS A 278 -10.57 13.14 18.01
N GLU A 279 -11.70 12.86 18.66
CA GLU A 279 -12.23 13.70 19.73
C GLU A 279 -11.25 13.78 20.92
N PHE A 280 -10.66 12.65 21.31
CA PHE A 280 -9.71 12.59 22.41
C PHE A 280 -8.35 13.23 22.09
N LEU A 281 -7.78 12.93 20.92
CA LEU A 281 -6.44 13.41 20.52
C LEU A 281 -6.46 14.86 20.03
N GLY A 282 -7.61 15.33 19.52
CA GLY A 282 -7.79 16.68 19.00
C GLY A 282 -6.71 17.06 17.99
N PRO A 283 -5.97 18.16 18.18
CA PRO A 283 -4.92 18.62 17.26
C PRO A 283 -3.76 17.63 17.03
N HIS A 284 -3.60 16.63 17.90
CA HIS A 284 -2.55 15.63 17.80
C HIS A 284 -2.89 14.46 16.87
N TYR A 285 -4.15 14.31 16.47
CA TYR A 285 -4.53 13.32 15.47
C TYR A 285 -4.05 13.76 14.09
N LEU A 286 -3.26 12.90 13.43
CA LEU A 286 -2.67 13.20 12.13
C LEU A 286 -3.58 12.72 11.01
N TYR A 287 -4.04 13.68 10.21
CA TYR A 287 -4.91 13.46 9.07
C TYR A 287 -4.44 14.31 7.88
N SER A 288 -4.63 13.79 6.67
CA SER A 288 -4.36 14.51 5.41
C SER A 288 -5.40 14.15 4.35
N ASP A 289 -6.04 15.18 3.80
CA ASP A 289 -6.99 15.09 2.68
C ASP A 289 -6.34 15.22 1.30
N GLU A 290 -5.05 15.54 1.24
CA GLU A 290 -4.31 15.65 -0.02
C GLU A 290 -4.48 14.40 -0.92
N PRO A 291 -4.74 14.58 -2.24
CA PRO A 291 -4.94 13.48 -3.16
C PRO A 291 -3.75 12.50 -3.15
N ILE A 292 -4.03 11.21 -2.95
CA ILE A 292 -3.00 10.22 -2.64
C ILE A 292 -1.88 10.10 -3.68
N PHE A 293 -2.14 10.30 -4.97
CA PHE A 293 -1.09 10.28 -6.01
C PHE A 293 -0.18 11.51 -5.94
N MET A 294 -0.74 12.66 -5.55
CA MET A 294 0.04 13.86 -5.29
C MET A 294 0.89 13.68 -4.03
N SER A 295 0.30 13.14 -2.96
CA SER A 295 1.02 12.80 -1.73
C SER A 295 2.12 11.79 -1.99
N LEU A 296 1.89 10.77 -2.83
CA LEU A 296 2.89 9.77 -3.18
C LEU A 296 4.11 10.43 -3.81
N TRP A 297 3.91 11.29 -4.81
CA TRP A 297 5.02 11.99 -5.44
C TRP A 297 5.74 12.93 -4.46
N LYS A 298 5.00 13.73 -3.68
CA LYS A 298 5.60 14.68 -2.73
C LYS A 298 6.36 14.00 -1.61
N ILE A 299 5.78 12.98 -0.99
CA ILE A 299 6.39 12.24 0.12
C ILE A 299 7.56 11.43 -0.40
N TYR A 300 7.45 10.81 -1.58
CA TYR A 300 8.55 10.09 -2.19
C TYR A 300 9.76 10.97 -2.49
N ASN A 301 9.58 12.26 -2.82
CA ASN A 301 10.72 13.16 -3.07
C ASN A 301 11.17 13.93 -1.82
N GLY A 302 10.24 14.19 -0.90
CA GLY A 302 10.46 14.98 0.30
C GLY A 302 10.96 14.16 1.48
N CYS A 303 10.47 12.94 1.69
CA CYS A 303 10.77 12.13 2.86
C CYS A 303 11.76 11.02 2.50
N GLN A 304 13.07 11.32 2.57
CA GLN A 304 14.13 10.42 2.12
C GLN A 304 14.83 9.71 3.27
N PHE A 305 15.21 10.46 4.29
CA PHE A 305 15.94 9.94 5.44
C PHE A 305 15.55 10.70 6.70
N VAL A 306 15.96 10.16 7.85
CA VAL A 306 15.91 10.86 9.14
C VAL A 306 17.33 11.04 9.68
N ASP A 307 17.57 12.11 10.43
CA ASP A 307 18.89 12.39 11.01
C ASP A 307 19.36 11.21 11.88
N GLY A 308 20.63 10.82 11.77
CA GLY A 308 21.23 9.74 12.56
C GLY A 308 21.28 10.03 14.06
N GLU A 309 21.22 11.29 14.45
CA GLU A 309 21.29 11.77 15.84
C GLU A 309 19.96 12.37 16.33
N GLY A 310 19.76 12.40 17.64
CA GLY A 310 18.59 12.99 18.29
C GLY A 310 17.53 11.99 18.75
N ASP A 311 16.83 12.32 19.83
CA ASP A 311 15.83 11.46 20.47
C ASP A 311 14.51 11.40 19.70
N VAL A 312 14.15 12.50 19.03
CA VAL A 312 12.96 12.64 18.17
C VAL A 312 13.40 13.29 16.87
N VAL A 313 13.23 12.60 15.75
CA VAL A 313 13.67 13.04 14.42
C VAL A 313 12.53 12.96 13.41
N PHE A 314 12.64 13.77 12.36
CA PHE A 314 11.66 13.87 11.29
C PHE A 314 12.33 13.67 9.93
N TYR A 315 11.51 13.38 8.93
CA TYR A 315 12.00 13.19 7.58
C TYR A 315 12.61 14.46 6.97
N ARG A 316 13.69 14.25 6.22
CA ARG A 316 14.37 15.26 5.40
C ARG A 316 14.40 14.86 3.94
N ASN A 317 14.50 15.87 3.08
CA ASN A 317 14.64 15.67 1.64
C ASN A 317 16.09 15.31 1.25
N LYS A 318 16.33 15.05 -0.04
CA LYS A 318 17.67 14.74 -0.56
C LYS A 318 18.73 15.83 -0.32
N LYS A 319 18.34 17.04 0.08
CA LYS A 319 19.26 18.14 0.40
C LYS A 319 19.50 18.29 1.91
N GLY A 320 18.90 17.43 2.73
CA GLY A 320 18.93 17.53 4.18
C GLY A 320 18.04 18.64 4.74
N GLU A 321 17.12 19.19 3.96
CA GLU A 321 16.18 20.22 4.42
C GLU A 321 14.96 19.56 5.06
N THR A 322 14.42 20.21 6.10
CA THR A 322 13.13 19.84 6.67
C THR A 322 12.04 20.02 5.64
N VAL A 323 11.16 19.04 5.52
CA VAL A 323 10.06 19.08 4.56
C VAL A 323 8.93 19.93 5.13
N GLU A 324 8.79 21.17 4.67
CA GLU A 324 7.60 21.97 4.97
C GLU A 324 6.39 21.46 4.21
N MET A 325 5.26 21.30 4.91
CA MET A 325 3.97 21.14 4.25
C MET A 325 3.40 22.53 3.97
N LEU A 326 2.89 22.74 2.75
CA LEU A 326 1.85 23.73 2.54
C LEU A 326 0.68 23.32 3.44
N GLN A 327 0.32 24.14 4.43
CA GLN A 327 -0.83 23.91 5.31
C GLN A 327 -2.05 23.59 4.44
N THR A 328 -2.62 22.39 4.60
CA THR A 328 -4.02 22.18 4.23
C THR A 328 -4.87 22.49 5.46
N ASP A 329 -5.83 23.40 5.25
CA ASP A 329 -6.69 23.93 6.31
C ASP A 329 -7.41 22.82 7.06
N THR A 330 -7.36 22.90 8.39
CA THR A 330 -7.95 21.95 9.33
C THR A 330 -9.48 22.08 9.44
N THR A 331 -10.17 22.63 8.44
CA THR A 331 -11.58 23.04 8.55
C THR A 331 -12.61 22.14 7.87
N HIS A 332 -12.25 20.94 7.39
CA HIS A 332 -13.26 20.01 6.87
C HIS A 332 -13.61 18.94 7.90
N ALA A 333 -14.60 19.27 8.72
CA ALA A 333 -15.50 18.29 9.32
C ALA A 333 -15.98 17.35 8.21
N TYR A 334 -15.76 16.05 8.41
CA TYR A 334 -16.33 15.03 7.56
C TYR A 334 -17.83 14.99 7.78
N ASP A 335 -18.59 15.59 6.86
CA ASP A 335 -20.01 15.32 6.73
C ASP A 335 -20.17 13.87 6.27
N GLY A 336 -20.78 13.05 7.12
CA GLY A 336 -21.07 11.66 6.83
C GLY A 336 -22.07 11.51 5.68
N CYS A 337 -21.80 10.55 4.79
CA CYS A 337 -22.81 9.74 4.12
C CYS A 337 -22.21 8.43 3.61
#